data_AF-G5AH11-F1
#
_entry.id   AF-G5AH11-F1
#
_cell.length_a   1.000
_cell.length_b   1.000
_cell.length_c   1.000
_cell.angle_alpha   90.00
_cell.angle_beta   90.00
_cell.angle_gamma   90.00
#
_symmetry.space_group_name_H-M   'P 1'
#
loop_
_entity.id
_entity.type
_entity.pdbx_description
1 polymer ?
#
loop_
_entity_poly.entity_id
_entity_poly.type
_entity_poly.pdbx_seq_one_letter_code
_entity_poly.pdbx_strand_id
1 'polypeptide(L)'
;VHDAVSSLYASALRQPVHAPDCHAGEISPTGVSAILAVIPTLTIADAFVDFGSGIGNVVAQVALETCVGRCIGIEFQDNLANIAMSPAVREDIDGCSVLFANNIVFEPTSFAALEDFASSAAGLVHVVVMATICGRHRPTCPRNFCSVWTLRQRIDVQVSWSSQLHHAYWYTRVVEPYI
;
A
#
# COMPACT_ATOMS: atom_id res chain seq x y z
N VAL A 1 -8.97 -15.71 -9.50
CA VAL A 1 -8.06 -15.31 -8.41
C VAL A 1 -8.81 -15.04 -7.11
N HIS A 2 -9.88 -14.23 -7.12
CA HIS A 2 -10.63 -13.86 -5.91
C HIS A 2 -11.07 -15.05 -5.05
N ASP A 3 -11.71 -16.06 -5.64
CA ASP A 3 -12.13 -17.27 -4.91
C ASP A 3 -10.96 -18.01 -4.24
N ALA A 4 -9.80 -18.04 -4.89
CA ALA A 4 -8.59 -18.68 -4.35
C ALA A 4 -8.04 -17.90 -3.14
N VAL A 5 -7.99 -16.56 -3.22
CA VAL A 5 -7.56 -15.69 -2.11
C VAL A 5 -8.55 -15.79 -0.95
N SER A 6 -9.85 -15.68 -1.23
CA SER A 6 -10.89 -15.84 -0.21
C SER A 6 -10.83 -17.21 0.46
N SER A 7 -10.57 -18.28 -0.29
CA SER A 7 -10.40 -19.63 0.27
C SER A 7 -9.14 -19.76 1.11
N LEU A 8 -8.01 -19.18 0.67
CA LEU A 8 -6.73 -19.24 1.37
C LEU A 8 -6.84 -18.65 2.79
N TYR A 9 -7.66 -17.61 2.94
CA TYR A 9 -7.84 -16.90 4.20
C TYR A 9 -9.19 -17.13 4.88
N ALA A 10 -9.97 -18.10 4.42
CA ALA A 10 -11.30 -18.41 4.98
C ALA A 10 -11.24 -18.83 6.46
N SER A 11 -10.13 -19.47 6.88
CA SER A 11 -9.90 -19.96 8.24
C SER A 11 -8.98 -19.06 9.09
N ALA A 12 -8.45 -17.98 8.51
CA ALA A 12 -7.58 -17.08 9.24
C ALA A 12 -8.38 -16.39 10.37
N LEU A 13 -7.86 -16.48 11.59
CA LEU A 13 -8.41 -15.75 12.74
C LEU A 13 -8.29 -14.25 12.45
N ARG A 14 -9.36 -13.66 11.96
CA ARG A 14 -9.55 -12.21 12.00
C ARG A 14 -9.66 -11.82 13.47
N GLN A 15 -9.00 -10.74 13.88
CA GLN A 15 -9.13 -10.27 15.26
C GLN A 15 -10.62 -10.09 15.60
N PRO A 16 -11.07 -10.52 16.79
CA PRO A 16 -12.49 -10.62 17.11
C PRO A 16 -13.23 -9.27 16.99
N VAL A 17 -14.42 -9.36 16.39
CA VAL A 17 -15.39 -8.32 15.97
C VAL A 17 -15.87 -7.36 17.07
N HIS A 18 -15.36 -7.46 18.30
CA HIS A 18 -15.93 -6.78 19.48
C HIS A 18 -15.34 -5.40 19.79
N ALA A 19 -14.49 -4.86 18.92
CA ALA A 19 -14.15 -3.44 18.91
C ALA A 19 -14.66 -2.83 17.59
N PRO A 20 -15.37 -1.69 17.58
CA PRO A 20 -15.87 -1.07 16.34
C PRO A 20 -14.80 -0.74 15.29
N ASP A 21 -13.51 -0.85 15.63
CA ASP A 21 -12.36 -0.49 14.82
C ASP A 21 -11.60 -1.68 14.18
N CYS A 22 -11.97 -2.94 14.48
CA CYS A 22 -11.12 -4.09 14.15
C CYS A 22 -11.23 -4.66 12.71
N HIS A 23 -12.24 -4.23 11.93
CA HIS A 23 -12.38 -4.55 10.50
C HIS A 23 -12.26 -3.29 9.62
N ALA A 24 -12.01 -2.12 10.24
CA ALA A 24 -11.97 -0.85 9.58
C ALA A 24 -10.69 -0.77 8.72
N GLY A 25 -10.79 -1.22 7.47
CA GLY A 25 -9.68 -1.16 6.55
C GLY A 25 -9.86 -2.10 5.37
N GLU A 26 -10.11 -3.39 5.61
CA GLU A 26 -9.90 -4.45 4.61
C GLU A 26 -10.50 -4.11 3.22
N ILE A 27 -9.62 -4.13 2.21
CA ILE A 27 -9.96 -3.93 0.81
C ILE A 27 -10.55 -5.23 0.24
N SER A 28 -11.61 -5.13 -0.57
CA SER A 28 -12.19 -6.32 -1.20
C SER A 28 -11.29 -6.82 -2.35
N PRO A 29 -11.38 -8.09 -2.75
CA PRO A 29 -10.62 -8.59 -3.90
C PRO A 29 -10.89 -7.79 -5.19
N THR A 30 -12.14 -7.41 -5.42
CA THR A 30 -12.52 -6.53 -6.53
C THR A 30 -11.87 -5.15 -6.41
N GLY A 31 -11.76 -4.61 -5.18
CA GLY A 31 -11.04 -3.36 -4.92
C GLY A 31 -9.56 -3.44 -5.27
N VAL A 32 -8.89 -4.55 -4.94
CA VAL A 32 -7.49 -4.79 -5.32
C VAL A 32 -7.35 -4.85 -6.85
N SER A 33 -8.21 -5.60 -7.54
CA SER A 33 -8.21 -5.66 -9.01
C SER A 33 -8.44 -4.28 -9.65
N ALA A 34 -9.30 -3.44 -9.07
CA ALA A 34 -9.52 -2.08 -9.56
C ALA A 34 -8.26 -1.20 -9.47
N ILE A 35 -7.46 -1.38 -8.43
CA ILE A 35 -6.15 -0.71 -8.29
C ILE A 35 -5.17 -1.25 -9.34
N LEU A 36 -5.06 -2.57 -9.46
CA LEU A 36 -4.14 -3.22 -10.40
C LEU A 36 -4.46 -2.89 -11.87
N ALA A 37 -5.72 -2.63 -12.19
CA ALA A 37 -6.15 -2.22 -13.53
C ALA A 37 -5.71 -0.79 -13.92
N VAL A 38 -5.35 0.06 -12.94
CA VAL A 38 -4.98 1.46 -13.16
C VAL A 38 -3.47 1.66 -13.20
N ILE A 39 -2.73 0.96 -12.35
CA ILE A 39 -1.26 1.04 -12.35
C ILE A 39 -0.67 0.30 -13.57
N PRO A 40 0.58 0.61 -13.99
CA PRO A 40 1.25 -0.15 -15.03
C PRO A 40 1.28 -1.65 -14.69
N THR A 41 1.12 -2.49 -15.71
CA THR A 41 1.13 -3.94 -15.54
C THR A 41 2.43 -4.38 -14.86
N LEU A 42 2.31 -5.01 -13.70
CA LEU A 42 3.45 -5.51 -12.94
C LEU A 42 4.08 -6.71 -13.64
N THR A 43 5.40 -6.69 -13.74
CA THR A 43 6.23 -7.66 -14.43
C THR A 43 7.18 -8.35 -13.46
N ILE A 44 7.91 -9.35 -13.95
CA ILE A 44 8.88 -10.08 -13.12
C ILE A 44 10.04 -9.19 -12.62
N ALA A 45 10.23 -8.02 -13.22
CA ALA A 45 11.21 -7.03 -12.77
C ALA A 45 10.72 -6.19 -11.57
N ASP A 46 9.42 -6.24 -11.27
CA ASP A 46 8.80 -5.46 -10.22
C ASP A 46 8.83 -6.17 -8.87
N ALA A 47 8.96 -5.37 -7.82
CA ALA A 47 8.84 -5.81 -6.43
C ALA A 47 7.79 -4.96 -5.71
N PHE A 48 6.75 -5.63 -5.22
CA PHE A 48 5.61 -5.03 -4.55
C PHE A 48 5.75 -5.16 -3.03
N VAL A 49 5.51 -4.08 -2.30
CA VAL A 49 5.40 -4.08 -0.83
C VAL A 49 4.04 -3.56 -0.38
N ASP A 50 3.41 -4.30 0.53
CA ASP A 50 2.19 -3.91 1.23
C ASP A 50 2.51 -3.50 2.67
N PHE A 51 2.30 -2.24 2.99
CA PHE A 51 2.43 -1.72 4.35
C PHE A 51 1.11 -1.80 5.10
N GLY A 52 1.17 -2.42 6.28
CA GLY A 52 -0.04 -2.78 7.03
C GLY A 52 -0.76 -3.95 6.35
N SER A 53 -0.01 -4.98 5.97
CA SER A 53 -0.54 -6.09 5.15
C SER A 53 -1.60 -6.95 5.86
N GLY A 54 -1.76 -6.79 7.17
CA GLY A 54 -2.61 -7.62 8.01
C GLY A 54 -2.21 -9.09 7.86
N ILE A 55 -3.18 -9.91 7.45
CA ILE A 55 -2.97 -11.33 7.17
C ILE A 55 -2.38 -11.62 5.77
N GLY A 56 -2.24 -10.61 4.91
CA GLY A 56 -1.58 -10.72 3.60
C GLY A 56 -2.52 -10.94 2.40
N ASN A 57 -3.82 -10.64 2.53
CA ASN A 57 -4.80 -10.83 1.44
C ASN A 57 -4.39 -10.12 0.15
N VAL A 58 -3.92 -8.87 0.25
CA VAL A 58 -3.50 -8.06 -0.90
C VAL A 58 -2.24 -8.65 -1.52
N VAL A 59 -1.21 -8.92 -0.72
CA VAL A 59 0.05 -9.57 -1.17
C VAL A 59 -0.23 -10.86 -1.93
N ALA A 60 -1.08 -11.73 -1.39
CA ALA A 60 -1.44 -12.99 -2.02
C ALA A 60 -2.19 -12.77 -3.35
N GLN A 61 -3.14 -11.83 -3.38
CA GLN A 61 -3.85 -11.51 -4.61
C GLN A 61 -2.92 -10.93 -5.68
N VAL A 62 -2.04 -9.99 -5.34
CA VAL A 62 -1.09 -9.39 -6.28
C VAL A 62 -0.15 -10.46 -6.85
N ALA A 63 0.32 -11.39 -6.01
CA ALA A 63 1.14 -12.51 -6.46
C ALA A 63 0.39 -13.48 -7.41
N LEU A 64 -0.92 -13.64 -7.25
CA LEU A 64 -1.75 -14.54 -8.07
C LEU A 64 -2.34 -13.88 -9.32
N GLU A 65 -2.52 -12.56 -9.31
CA GLU A 65 -3.17 -11.79 -10.38
C GLU A 65 -2.17 -11.13 -11.35
N THR A 66 -0.89 -11.07 -10.99
CA THR A 66 0.14 -10.36 -11.76
C THR A 66 1.37 -11.24 -12.03
N CYS A 67 2.31 -10.73 -12.82
CA CYS A 67 3.61 -11.37 -13.06
C CYS A 67 4.73 -10.80 -12.19
N VAL A 68 4.39 -10.10 -11.10
CA VAL A 68 5.37 -9.48 -10.18
C VAL A 68 6.44 -10.46 -9.73
N GLY A 69 7.70 -10.01 -9.68
CA GLY A 69 8.83 -10.86 -9.30
C GLY A 69 8.90 -11.16 -7.80
N ARG A 70 8.47 -10.20 -6.97
CA ARG A 70 8.49 -10.33 -5.51
C ARG A 70 7.32 -9.58 -4.89
N CYS A 71 6.64 -10.21 -3.93
CA CYS A 71 5.64 -9.57 -3.07
C CYS A 71 6.07 -9.67 -1.61
N ILE A 72 5.99 -8.56 -0.88
CA ILE A 72 6.38 -8.45 0.53
C ILE A 72 5.22 -7.83 1.30
N GLY A 73 4.77 -8.49 2.37
CA GLY A 73 3.83 -7.91 3.33
C GLY A 73 4.56 -7.53 4.60
N ILE A 74 4.37 -6.29 5.06
CA ILE A 74 4.88 -5.81 6.35
C ILE A 74 3.67 -5.44 7.20
N GLU A 75 3.59 -6.03 8.39
CA GLU A 75 2.55 -5.70 9.36
C GLU A 75 3.11 -4.94 10.55
N PHE A 76 2.44 -3.83 10.88
CA PHE A 76 2.73 -3.05 12.08
C PHE A 76 1.87 -3.58 13.23
N GLN A 77 2.49 -4.28 14.19
CA GLN A 77 1.83 -4.51 15.48
C GLN A 77 1.97 -3.25 16.34
N ASP A 78 0.97 -2.95 17.19
CA ASP A 78 0.92 -1.75 18.03
C ASP A 78 2.26 -1.44 18.69
N ASN A 79 2.73 -0.20 18.57
CA ASN A 79 4.02 0.33 19.05
C ASN A 79 5.30 -0.19 18.37
N LEU A 80 5.22 -1.01 17.30
CA LEU A 80 6.40 -1.58 16.63
C LEU A 80 6.70 -1.00 15.24
N ALA A 81 6.11 0.14 14.85
CA ALA A 81 6.44 0.81 13.58
C ALA A 81 7.96 1.01 13.39
N ASN A 82 8.67 1.30 14.48
CA ASN A 82 10.13 1.43 14.49
C ASN A 82 10.87 0.09 14.25
N ILE A 83 10.29 -1.06 14.62
CA ILE A 83 10.87 -2.39 14.38
C ILE A 83 10.52 -2.88 12.98
N ALA A 84 9.28 -2.66 12.54
CA ALA A 84 8.85 -2.94 11.18
C ALA A 84 9.66 -2.16 10.14
N MET A 85 10.23 -1.02 10.51
CA MET A 85 11.20 -0.25 9.72
C MET A 85 12.63 -0.35 10.24
N SER A 86 12.97 -1.45 10.92
CA SER A 86 14.36 -1.70 11.31
C SER A 86 15.27 -1.68 10.08
N PRO A 87 16.57 -1.38 10.23
CA PRO A 87 17.50 -1.33 9.11
C PRO A 87 17.48 -2.57 8.22
N ALA A 88 17.33 -3.76 8.83
CA ALA A 88 17.24 -5.03 8.12
C ALA A 88 15.97 -5.12 7.25
N VAL A 89 14.80 -4.78 7.79
CA VAL A 89 13.56 -4.78 7.00
C VAL A 89 13.64 -3.72 5.90
N ARG A 90 14.21 -2.55 6.20
CA ARG A 90 14.38 -1.47 5.22
C ARG A 90 15.29 -1.89 4.07
N GLU A 91 16.39 -2.60 4.34
CA GLU A 91 17.28 -3.18 3.32
C GLU A 91 16.52 -4.19 2.45
N ASP A 92 15.68 -5.04 3.06
CA ASP A 92 14.90 -6.03 2.32
C ASP A 92 13.88 -5.42 1.34
N ILE A 93 13.35 -4.23 1.65
CA ILE A 93 12.31 -3.55 0.85
C ILE A 93 12.83 -2.36 0.04
N ASP A 94 14.09 -1.95 0.20
CA ASP A 94 14.64 -0.77 -0.51
C ASP A 94 14.61 -0.93 -2.03
N GLY A 95 14.69 -2.18 -2.51
CA GLY A 95 14.57 -2.55 -3.92
C GLY A 95 13.13 -2.64 -4.45
N CYS A 96 12.10 -2.35 -3.65
CA CYS A 96 10.72 -2.37 -4.12
C CYS A 96 10.43 -1.25 -5.12
N SER A 97 9.69 -1.58 -6.19
CA SER A 97 9.25 -0.63 -7.21
C SER A 97 7.83 -0.10 -6.95
N VAL A 98 7.02 -0.86 -6.22
CA VAL A 98 5.62 -0.51 -5.94
C VAL A 98 5.32 -0.64 -4.46
N LEU A 99 4.80 0.44 -3.87
CA LEU A 99 4.28 0.46 -2.52
C LEU A 99 2.76 0.57 -2.55
N PHE A 100 2.09 -0.28 -1.78
CA PHE A 100 0.70 -0.15 -1.42
C PHE A 100 0.57 0.04 0.11
N ALA A 101 -0.37 0.87 0.54
CA ALA A 101 -0.77 0.92 1.94
C ALA A 101 -2.25 1.28 2.08
N ASN A 102 -2.97 0.46 2.83
CA ASN A 102 -4.28 0.83 3.31
C ASN A 102 -4.16 1.64 4.62
N ASN A 103 -3.88 2.92 4.48
CA ASN A 103 -3.52 3.79 5.59
C ASN A 103 -4.68 4.62 6.17
N ILE A 104 -5.94 4.22 5.96
CA ILE A 104 -7.12 4.96 6.43
C ILE A 104 -7.13 5.12 7.96
N VAL A 105 -6.72 4.06 8.67
CA VAL A 105 -6.72 4.00 10.15
C VAL A 105 -5.31 3.96 10.73
N PHE A 106 -4.28 4.32 9.95
CA PHE A 106 -2.91 4.31 10.45
C PHE A 106 -2.74 5.30 11.60
N GLU A 107 -2.19 4.81 12.71
CA GLU A 107 -1.74 5.66 13.80
C GLU A 107 -0.61 6.60 13.33
N PRO A 108 -0.37 7.72 14.04
CA PRO A 108 0.62 8.72 13.62
C PRO A 108 2.03 8.16 13.38
N THR A 109 2.46 7.17 14.16
CA THR A 109 3.78 6.53 14.04
C THR A 109 3.88 5.68 12.77
N SER A 110 2.87 4.85 12.47
CA SER A 110 2.78 4.06 11.23
C SER A 110 2.66 4.96 10.00
N PHE A 111 1.90 6.05 10.10
CA PHE A 111 1.81 7.05 9.03
C PHE A 111 3.15 7.75 8.78
N ALA A 112 3.86 8.14 9.84
CA ALA A 112 5.19 8.75 9.71
C ALA A 112 6.21 7.79 9.09
N ALA A 113 6.18 6.51 9.47
CA ALA A 113 7.02 5.46 8.90
C ALA A 113 6.74 5.24 7.40
N LEU A 114 5.45 5.20 7.02
CA LEU A 114 5.02 5.14 5.62
C LEU A 114 5.54 6.34 4.82
N GLU A 115 5.36 7.57 5.33
CA GLU A 115 5.81 8.77 4.65
C GLU A 115 7.34 8.84 4.53
N ASP A 116 8.08 8.50 5.59
CA ASP A 116 9.55 8.47 5.57
C ASP A 116 10.06 7.51 4.50
N PHE A 117 9.55 6.27 4.49
CA PHE A 117 9.95 5.28 3.50
C PHE A 117 9.57 5.72 2.08
N ALA A 118 8.32 6.12 1.85
CA ALA A 118 7.87 6.56 0.53
C ALA A 118 8.66 7.77 0.01
N SER A 119 9.18 8.63 0.90
CA SER A 119 9.94 9.82 0.51
C SER A 119 11.44 9.57 0.29
N SER A 120 11.97 8.42 0.72
CA SER A 120 13.42 8.16 0.73
C SER A 120 13.85 6.94 -0.08
N ALA A 121 13.00 5.92 -0.22
CA ALA A 121 13.33 4.70 -0.95
C ALA A 121 13.55 5.00 -2.44
N ALA A 122 14.78 4.79 -2.93
CA ALA A 122 15.16 5.13 -4.31
C ALA A 122 14.55 4.18 -5.35
N GLY A 123 14.25 2.94 -4.97
CA GLY A 123 13.66 1.94 -5.84
C GLY A 123 12.20 2.20 -6.21
N LEU A 124 11.45 2.92 -5.35
CA LEU A 124 10.02 3.11 -5.57
C LEU A 124 9.74 3.96 -6.82
N VAL A 125 8.82 3.47 -7.64
CA VAL A 125 8.32 4.13 -8.86
C VAL A 125 6.83 4.45 -8.74
N HIS A 126 6.09 3.62 -8.00
CA HIS A 126 4.66 3.77 -7.76
C HIS A 126 4.33 3.71 -6.26
N VAL A 127 3.46 4.62 -5.82
CA VAL A 127 2.88 4.60 -4.47
C VAL A 127 1.36 4.64 -4.61
N VAL A 128 0.68 3.70 -3.97
CA VAL A 128 -0.78 3.65 -3.87
C VAL A 128 -1.19 3.66 -2.41
N VAL A 129 -1.94 4.67 -2.00
CA VAL A 129 -2.40 4.83 -0.60
C VAL A 129 -3.89 5.12 -0.55
N MET A 130 -4.59 4.68 0.49
CA MET A 130 -6.03 4.91 0.65
C MET A 130 -6.38 6.24 1.34
N ALA A 131 -5.41 6.85 2.02
CA ALA A 131 -5.44 8.22 2.54
C ALA A 131 -4.23 9.00 2.02
N THR A 132 -4.44 10.24 1.54
CA THR A 132 -3.35 11.06 0.98
C THR A 132 -2.29 11.38 2.03
N ILE A 133 -1.01 11.18 1.71
CA ILE A 133 0.11 11.54 2.59
C ILE A 133 0.17 13.06 2.83
N CYS A 134 -0.19 13.86 1.82
CA CYS A 134 -0.36 15.30 1.94
C CYS A 134 -1.72 15.75 1.43
N GLY A 135 -2.58 16.24 2.32
CA GLY A 135 -3.90 16.79 1.94
C GLY A 135 -3.84 18.09 1.11
N ARG A 136 -2.67 18.71 0.97
CA ARG A 136 -2.41 19.88 0.13
C ARG A 136 -1.35 19.58 -0.94
N HIS A 137 -1.30 18.34 -1.43
CA HIS A 137 -0.32 17.90 -2.40
C HIS A 137 -0.31 18.82 -3.64
N ARG A 138 0.84 19.42 -3.91
CA ARG A 138 1.11 20.28 -5.07
C ARG A 138 2.63 20.45 -5.24
N PRO A 139 3.11 20.80 -6.43
CA PRO A 139 4.55 20.96 -6.69
C PRO A 139 5.26 21.98 -5.78
N THR A 140 4.55 22.99 -5.27
CA THR A 140 5.10 24.01 -4.37
C THR A 140 5.00 23.66 -2.87
N CYS A 141 4.53 22.45 -2.54
CA CYS A 141 4.43 22.02 -1.14
C CYS A 141 5.82 21.69 -0.58
N PRO A 142 6.19 22.19 0.61
CA PRO A 142 7.53 21.98 1.17
C PRO A 142 7.75 20.58 1.75
N ARG A 143 6.73 19.71 1.77
CA ARG A 143 6.89 18.33 2.25
C ARG A 143 7.73 17.53 1.25
N ASN A 144 8.71 16.78 1.75
CA ASN A 144 9.58 15.94 0.93
C ASN A 144 8.81 14.98 0.02
N PHE A 145 7.74 14.37 0.54
CA PHE A 145 6.85 13.53 -0.27
C PHE A 145 6.35 14.25 -1.55
N CYS A 146 5.97 15.53 -1.44
CA CYS A 146 5.42 16.28 -2.57
C CYS A 146 6.46 16.64 -3.64
N SER A 147 7.75 16.73 -3.29
CA SER A 147 8.81 16.92 -4.28
C SER A 147 9.16 15.63 -5.03
N VAL A 148 8.94 14.47 -4.42
CA VAL A 148 9.28 13.16 -5.01
C VAL A 148 8.13 12.60 -5.85
N TRP A 149 6.88 12.95 -5.54
CA TRP A 149 5.70 12.27 -6.10
C TRP A 149 4.78 13.21 -6.88
N THR A 150 4.14 12.68 -7.93
CA THR A 150 3.04 13.32 -8.64
C THR A 150 1.78 12.46 -8.51
N LEU A 151 0.70 13.03 -7.97
CA LEU A 151 -0.62 12.37 -7.96
C LEU A 151 -1.12 12.20 -9.40
N ARG A 152 -1.39 10.96 -9.82
CA ARG A 152 -1.87 10.63 -11.17
C ARG A 152 -3.37 10.46 -11.22
N GLN A 153 -3.90 9.67 -10.29
CA GLN A 153 -5.31 9.30 -10.32
C GLN A 153 -5.85 8.99 -8.93
N ARG A 154 -7.12 9.33 -8.72
CA ARG A 154 -7.95 8.79 -7.65
C ARG A 154 -8.76 7.62 -8.21
N ILE A 155 -8.70 6.49 -7.53
CA ILE A 155 -9.30 5.22 -7.94
C ILE A 155 -10.44 4.93 -6.97
N ASP A 156 -11.62 4.57 -7.48
CA ASP A 156 -12.72 4.10 -6.65
C ASP A 156 -12.53 2.62 -6.31
N VAL A 157 -12.61 2.30 -5.03
CA VAL A 157 -12.22 1.01 -4.46
C VAL A 157 -13.32 0.51 -3.56
N GLN A 158 -13.72 -0.75 -3.78
CA GLN A 158 -14.64 -1.44 -2.90
C GLN A 158 -13.89 -2.01 -1.69
N VAL A 159 -14.49 -1.89 -0.51
CA VAL A 159 -13.97 -2.41 0.77
C VAL A 159 -14.95 -3.42 1.36
N SER A 160 -14.51 -4.26 2.30
CA SER A 160 -15.35 -5.31 2.88
C SER A 160 -16.34 -4.81 3.94
N TRP A 161 -16.13 -3.60 4.47
CA TRP A 161 -16.81 -3.07 5.65
C TRP A 161 -17.77 -1.90 5.35
N SER A 162 -17.90 -1.47 4.10
CA SER A 162 -18.76 -0.37 3.67
C SER A 162 -19.41 -0.69 2.32
N SER A 163 -20.68 -0.29 2.16
CA SER A 163 -21.36 -0.31 0.87
C SER A 163 -20.99 0.88 -0.02
N GLN A 164 -20.34 1.91 0.56
CA GLN A 164 -19.83 3.05 -0.18
C GLN A 164 -18.47 2.73 -0.79
N LEU A 165 -18.18 3.33 -1.95
CA LEU A 165 -16.85 3.26 -2.53
C LEU A 165 -15.91 4.15 -1.73
N HIS A 166 -14.72 3.62 -1.45
CA HIS A 166 -13.60 4.35 -0.88
C HIS A 166 -12.64 4.74 -1.98
N HIS A 167 -11.63 5.55 -1.65
CA HIS A 167 -10.67 6.02 -2.63
C HIS A 167 -9.28 5.48 -2.34
N ALA A 168 -8.58 5.08 -3.41
CA ALA A 168 -7.14 4.97 -3.42
C ALA A 168 -6.54 6.09 -4.28
N TYR A 169 -5.32 6.48 -3.97
CA TYR A 169 -4.60 7.56 -4.62
C TYR A 169 -3.29 7.01 -5.17
N TRP A 170 -3.16 7.03 -6.49
CA TRP A 170 -1.97 6.55 -7.17
C TRP A 170 -1.03 7.70 -7.52
N TYR A 171 0.21 7.58 -7.08
CA TYR A 171 1.30 8.50 -7.33
C TYR A 171 2.39 7.81 -8.17
N THR A 172 3.01 8.59 -9.05
CA THR A 172 4.24 8.20 -9.76
C THR A 172 5.37 9.08 -9.32
N ARG A 173 6.58 8.52 -9.26
CA ARG A 173 7.77 9.29 -8.94
C ARG A 173 8.01 10.38 -9.99
N VAL A 174 8.45 11.54 -9.54
CA VAL A 174 8.94 12.61 -10.40
C VAL A 174 10.26 12.13 -10.99
N VAL A 175 10.30 11.97 -12.31
CA VAL A 175 11.53 11.74 -13.05
C VAL A 175 12.08 13.12 -13.39
N GLU A 176 13.26 13.48 -12.87
CA GLU A 176 13.95 14.67 -13.37
C GLU A 176 14.17 14.49 -14.88
N PRO A 177 13.78 15.46 -15.71
CA PRO A 177 14.13 15.39 -17.12
C PRO A 177 15.67 15.36 -17.21
N TYR A 178 16.21 14.31 -17.83
CA TYR A 178 17.63 14.26 -18.20
C TYR A 178 17.95 15.56 -18.95
N ILE A 179 18.80 16.40 -18.35
CA ILE A 179 19.39 17.59 -19.00
C ILE A 179 20.52 17.14 -19.90
#